data_AF-A0A7J5WD25-F1
#
_entry.id   AF-A0A7J5WD25-F1
#
_cell.length_a   1.000
_cell.length_b   1.000
_cell.length_c   1.000
_cell.angle_alpha   90.00
_cell.angle_beta   90.00
_cell.angle_gamma   90.00
#
_symmetry.space_group_name_H-M   'P 1'
#
loop_
_entity.id
_entity.type
_entity.pdbx_description
1 polymer ?
#
loop_
_entity_poly.entity_id
_entity_poly.type
_entity_poly.pdbx_seq_one_letter_code
_entity_poly.pdbx_strand_id
1 'polypeptide(L)'
;MRVQDLRRYVKTTEKLVVPADVASTTQGSAFLRKLPLRLQRYIVKKASRTNPYMSFVVEPYAVFLAFEIVDIEAAERLLPPHYSLFPSAMFGDTAKRPCAIVSAFNVHTSVFWGSRVEFYLIAQNCKTGLLSWIIDEYESNTHSYDPSQGFIGPSTSHSVVTTSYAGEVIVDVASEKSKNSLVLVADLKNGVMTELDQRLWVEGNLSVDYGGELQQCTKPFSLVFDPGEMAQALKLPLEGISLCTNTFGKGMLNPKPFEAACFPYAQHFVTTSTPTATTMRTAEDLEQAVSELNEKLSGTR
;
A
#
# COMPACT_ATOMS: atom_id res chain seq x y z
N MET A 1 -17.36 3.24 14.15
CA MET A 1 -17.89 4.55 13.65
C MET A 1 -19.35 4.46 13.18
N ARG A 2 -20.14 5.57 13.19
CA ARG A 2 -21.50 5.60 12.61
C ARG A 2 -21.45 5.59 11.07
N VAL A 3 -22.39 4.89 10.44
CA VAL A 3 -22.47 4.76 8.96
C VAL A 3 -22.48 6.10 8.21
N GLN A 4 -23.09 7.15 8.79
CA GLN A 4 -23.10 8.48 8.17
C GLN A 4 -21.72 9.13 8.14
N ASP A 5 -20.93 8.95 9.20
CA ASP A 5 -19.58 9.50 9.34
C ASP A 5 -18.61 8.78 8.38
N LEU A 6 -18.77 7.46 8.21
CA LEU A 6 -18.08 6.68 7.16
C LEU A 6 -18.37 7.22 5.76
N ARG A 7 -19.65 7.34 5.41
CA ARG A 7 -20.06 7.83 4.08
C ARG A 7 -19.54 9.24 3.80
N ARG A 8 -19.41 10.07 4.84
CA ARG A 8 -18.82 11.41 4.74
C ARG A 8 -17.33 11.34 4.50
N TYR A 9 -16.62 10.47 5.22
CA TYR A 9 -15.18 10.25 5.06
C TYR A 9 -14.86 9.79 3.64
N VAL A 10 -15.51 8.72 3.17
CA VAL A 10 -15.37 8.21 1.80
C VAL A 10 -15.56 9.33 0.76
N LYS A 11 -16.68 10.07 0.85
CA LYS A 11 -16.95 11.20 -0.08
C LYS A 11 -15.91 12.30 0.00
N THR A 12 -15.30 12.51 1.15
CA THR A 12 -14.29 13.54 1.36
C THR A 12 -12.97 13.12 0.75
N THR A 13 -12.52 11.88 1.00
CA THR A 13 -11.31 11.29 0.41
C THR A 13 -11.39 11.27 -1.11
N GLU A 14 -12.53 10.86 -1.67
CA GLU A 14 -12.80 10.83 -3.12
C GLU A 14 -12.77 12.24 -3.75
N LYS A 15 -13.34 13.26 -3.08
CA LYS A 15 -13.34 14.64 -3.58
C LYS A 15 -11.96 15.27 -3.69
N LEU A 16 -10.98 14.77 -2.93
CA LEU A 16 -9.59 15.23 -3.05
C LEU A 16 -8.93 14.73 -4.34
N VAL A 17 -9.50 13.72 -5.00
CA VAL A 17 -9.02 13.20 -6.28
C VAL A 17 -9.70 13.96 -7.41
N VAL A 18 -8.98 14.92 -7.99
CA VAL A 18 -9.46 15.69 -9.14
C VAL A 18 -8.69 15.23 -10.39
N PRO A 19 -9.33 14.52 -11.35
CA PRO A 19 -8.62 13.90 -12.47
C PRO A 19 -7.79 14.89 -13.31
N ALA A 20 -8.29 16.12 -13.50
CA ALA A 20 -7.58 17.17 -14.22
C ALA A 20 -6.28 17.61 -13.50
N ASP A 21 -6.32 17.70 -12.18
CA ASP A 21 -5.16 18.06 -11.36
C ASP A 21 -4.14 16.92 -11.33
N VAL A 22 -4.60 15.66 -11.28
CA VAL A 22 -3.75 14.47 -11.36
C VAL A 22 -3.04 14.38 -12.71
N ALA A 23 -3.76 14.62 -13.82
CA ALA A 23 -3.17 14.66 -15.15
C ALA A 23 -2.13 15.77 -15.29
N SER A 24 -2.44 16.97 -14.80
CA SER A 24 -1.54 18.12 -14.80
C SER A 24 -0.28 17.86 -13.96
N THR A 25 -0.45 17.25 -12.79
CA THR A 25 0.64 16.86 -11.88
C THR A 25 1.54 15.81 -12.53
N THR A 26 0.94 14.81 -13.19
CA THR A 26 1.67 13.75 -13.89
C THR A 26 2.53 14.33 -15.02
N GLN A 27 1.97 15.22 -15.85
CA GLN A 27 2.72 15.91 -16.89
C GLN A 27 3.84 16.79 -16.31
N GLY A 28 3.52 17.55 -15.25
CA GLY A 28 4.48 18.40 -14.55
C GLY A 28 5.65 17.60 -13.98
N SER A 29 5.39 16.43 -13.39
CA SER A 29 6.42 15.58 -12.79
C SER A 29 7.49 15.13 -13.79
N ALA A 30 7.12 14.86 -15.04
CA ALA A 30 8.06 14.51 -16.11
C ALA A 30 9.03 15.65 -16.43
N PHE A 31 8.59 16.90 -16.32
CA PHE A 31 9.44 18.07 -16.45
C PHE A 31 10.28 18.30 -15.19
N LEU A 32 9.65 18.23 -14.01
CA LEU A 32 10.31 18.45 -12.72
C LEU A 32 11.45 17.46 -12.46
N ARG A 33 11.32 16.21 -12.95
CA ARG A 33 12.38 15.19 -12.89
C ARG A 33 13.70 15.63 -13.54
N LYS A 34 13.67 16.53 -14.53
CA LYS A 34 14.88 17.05 -15.19
C LYS A 34 15.63 18.09 -14.36
N LEU A 35 15.02 18.60 -13.30
CA LEU A 35 15.63 19.61 -12.42
C LEU A 35 16.63 18.97 -11.46
N PRO A 36 17.62 19.72 -10.93
CA PRO A 36 18.48 19.22 -9.87
C PRO A 36 17.69 18.80 -8.63
N LEU A 37 18.09 17.71 -7.98
CA LEU A 37 17.39 17.11 -6.82
C LEU A 37 17.08 18.13 -5.71
N ARG A 38 17.98 19.07 -5.43
CA ARG A 38 17.75 20.14 -4.44
C ARG A 38 16.53 21.00 -4.76
N LEU A 39 16.30 21.30 -6.05
CA LEU A 39 15.16 22.09 -6.49
C LEU A 39 13.88 21.27 -6.46
N GLN A 40 13.93 20.00 -6.86
CA GLN A 40 12.79 19.09 -6.74
C GLN A 40 12.30 19.00 -5.28
N ARG A 41 13.23 18.77 -4.34
CA ARG A 41 12.94 18.73 -2.90
C ARG A 41 12.35 20.04 -2.39
N TYR A 42 12.83 21.19 -2.87
CA TYR A 42 12.28 22.49 -2.51
C TYR A 42 10.82 22.66 -2.98
N ILE A 43 10.52 22.26 -4.21
CA ILE A 43 9.18 22.33 -4.79
C ILE A 43 8.21 21.45 -4.00
N VAL A 44 8.56 20.20 -3.74
CA VAL A 44 7.73 19.27 -2.96
C VAL A 44 7.50 19.82 -1.55
N LYS A 45 8.53 20.33 -0.88
CA LYS A 45 8.40 20.94 0.46
C LYS A 45 7.50 22.17 0.47
N LYS A 46 7.44 22.93 -0.63
CA LYS A 46 6.54 24.09 -0.75
C LYS A 46 5.11 23.62 -1.00
N ALA A 47 4.91 22.64 -1.88
CA ALA A 47 3.60 22.07 -2.20
C ALA A 47 2.96 21.36 -1.00
N SER A 48 3.75 20.66 -0.18
CA SER A 48 3.26 19.98 1.02
C SER A 48 2.75 20.93 2.10
N ARG A 49 3.18 22.20 2.09
CA ARG A 49 2.66 23.23 3.00
C ARG A 49 1.29 23.75 2.57
N THR A 50 1.03 23.80 1.26
CA THR A 50 -0.24 24.28 0.71
C THR A 50 -1.29 23.17 0.68
N ASN A 51 -0.88 21.93 0.38
CA ASN A 51 -1.72 20.73 0.39
C ASN A 51 -1.08 19.69 1.33
N PRO A 52 -1.40 19.75 2.65
CA PRO A 52 -0.78 18.87 3.64
C PRO A 52 -1.30 17.43 3.58
N TYR A 53 -2.44 17.19 2.94
CA TYR A 53 -3.07 15.88 2.85
C TYR A 53 -3.02 15.32 1.44
N MET A 54 -2.78 14.01 1.36
CA MET A 54 -2.86 13.21 0.15
C MET A 54 -3.91 12.14 0.38
N SER A 55 -4.93 12.11 -0.47
CA SER A 55 -5.85 10.98 -0.52
C SER A 55 -5.23 9.84 -1.31
N PHE A 56 -5.49 8.63 -0.88
CA PHE A 56 -5.04 7.40 -1.52
C PHE A 56 -6.19 6.41 -1.48
N VAL A 57 -6.82 6.16 -2.62
CA VAL A 57 -7.94 5.22 -2.74
C VAL A 57 -7.45 4.00 -3.49
N VAL A 58 -7.35 2.88 -2.78
CA VAL A 58 -7.10 1.57 -3.38
C VAL A 58 -8.41 1.10 -3.97
N GLU A 59 -8.42 0.83 -5.27
CA GLU A 59 -9.63 0.42 -5.98
C GLU A 59 -10.08 -0.99 -5.58
N PRO A 60 -11.36 -1.35 -5.82
CA PRO A 60 -11.83 -2.70 -5.61
C PRO A 60 -10.98 -3.72 -6.37
N TYR A 61 -10.98 -4.95 -5.84
CA TYR A 61 -10.24 -6.10 -6.35
C TYR A 61 -8.72 -5.98 -6.20
N ALA A 62 -8.26 -5.22 -5.19
CA ALA A 62 -6.88 -5.28 -4.73
C ALA A 62 -6.58 -6.68 -4.17
N VAL A 63 -5.49 -7.29 -4.63
CA VAL A 63 -5.07 -8.66 -4.29
C VAL A 63 -3.79 -8.63 -3.48
N PHE A 64 -3.73 -9.48 -2.46
CA PHE A 64 -2.59 -9.66 -1.57
C PHE A 64 -2.25 -11.14 -1.48
N LEU A 65 -0.97 -11.48 -1.61
CA LEU A 65 -0.45 -12.83 -1.49
C LEU A 65 0.55 -12.86 -0.34
N ALA A 66 0.35 -13.74 0.64
CA ALA A 66 1.30 -13.94 1.73
C ALA A 66 2.21 -15.13 1.42
N PHE A 67 3.51 -14.91 1.49
CA PHE A 67 4.55 -15.92 1.29
C PHE A 67 5.33 -16.11 2.58
N GLU A 68 5.63 -17.36 2.91
CA GLU A 68 6.48 -17.67 4.06
C GLU A 68 7.94 -17.30 3.74
N ILE A 69 8.61 -16.63 4.67
CA ILE A 69 10.04 -16.32 4.54
C ILE A 69 10.83 -17.55 4.94
N VAL A 70 11.66 -18.07 4.03
CA VAL A 70 12.53 -19.24 4.25
C VAL A 70 13.98 -18.86 4.52
N ASP A 71 14.41 -17.67 4.07
CA ASP A 71 15.71 -17.07 4.40
C ASP A 71 15.50 -15.84 5.29
N ILE A 72 15.46 -16.09 6.59
CA ILE A 72 15.23 -15.07 7.62
C ILE A 72 16.36 -14.03 7.63
N GLU A 73 17.61 -14.48 7.48
CA GLU A 73 18.76 -13.57 7.50
C GLU A 73 18.74 -12.60 6.31
N ALA A 74 18.39 -13.09 5.12
CA ALA A 74 18.27 -12.24 3.94
C ALA A 74 17.16 -11.19 4.12
N ALA A 75 16.01 -11.59 4.65
CA ALA A 75 14.90 -10.68 4.91
C ALA A 75 15.23 -9.65 6.00
N GLU A 76 15.87 -10.04 7.10
CA GLU A 76 16.26 -9.10 8.17
C GLU A 76 17.25 -8.02 7.71
N ARG A 77 18.11 -8.32 6.73
CA ARG A 77 19.04 -7.33 6.15
C ARG A 77 18.34 -6.22 5.36
N LEU A 78 17.10 -6.45 4.94
CA LEU A 78 16.29 -5.44 4.25
C LEU A 78 15.57 -4.51 5.23
N LEU A 79 15.45 -4.89 6.50
CA LEU A 79 14.71 -4.09 7.46
C LEU A 79 15.45 -2.80 7.85
N PRO A 80 14.70 -1.70 8.08
CA PRO A 80 15.25 -0.50 8.71
C PRO A 80 15.79 -0.82 10.12
N PRO A 81 16.67 0.04 10.67
CA PRO A 81 17.20 -0.20 12.00
C PRO A 81 16.06 -0.17 13.02
N HIS A 82 16.15 -1.00 14.05
CA HIS A 82 15.13 -1.14 15.09
C HIS A 82 13.81 -1.78 14.63
N TYR A 83 13.84 -2.57 13.57
CA TYR A 83 12.77 -3.49 13.22
C TYR A 83 13.25 -4.93 13.36
N SER A 84 12.33 -5.82 13.68
CA SER A 84 12.56 -7.27 13.64
C SER A 84 11.37 -7.95 12.97
N LEU A 85 11.62 -9.01 12.19
CA LEU A 85 10.54 -9.78 11.56
C LEU A 85 9.54 -10.26 12.61
N PHE A 86 8.25 -10.24 12.25
CA PHE A 86 7.18 -10.61 13.17
C PHE A 86 6.24 -11.64 12.51
N PRO A 87 6.03 -12.83 13.12
CA PRO A 87 5.12 -13.83 12.58
C PRO A 87 3.70 -13.29 12.45
N SER A 88 3.14 -13.38 11.24
CA SER A 88 1.84 -12.83 10.90
C SER A 88 1.08 -13.75 9.95
N ALA A 89 -0.20 -13.44 9.74
CA ALA A 89 -1.09 -14.07 8.78
C ALA A 89 -2.09 -13.00 8.32
N MET A 90 -2.67 -13.14 7.12
CA MET A 90 -3.65 -12.19 6.62
C MET A 90 -4.99 -12.30 7.34
N PHE A 91 -5.39 -13.53 7.67
CA PHE A 91 -6.68 -13.83 8.30
C PHE A 91 -6.49 -14.28 9.76
N GLY A 92 -7.45 -13.94 10.61
CA GLY A 92 -7.37 -14.21 12.06
C GLY A 92 -7.39 -15.70 12.43
N ASP A 93 -7.90 -16.55 11.53
CA ASP A 93 -8.00 -17.99 11.69
C ASP A 93 -6.78 -18.78 11.19
N THR A 94 -5.80 -18.10 10.58
CA THR A 94 -4.62 -18.75 10.00
C THR A 94 -3.41 -18.72 10.95
N ALA A 95 -2.66 -19.82 10.98
CA ALA A 95 -1.42 -19.91 11.74
C ALA A 95 -0.38 -18.90 11.26
N LYS A 96 0.07 -18.05 12.20
CA LYS A 96 1.06 -17.00 11.97
C LYS A 96 2.44 -17.58 11.71
N ARG A 97 3.15 -17.00 10.76
CA ARG A 97 4.52 -17.37 10.38
C ARG A 97 5.28 -16.13 9.91
N PRO A 98 6.62 -16.09 9.96
CA PRO A 98 7.38 -15.03 9.30
C PRO A 98 6.98 -14.96 7.83
N CYS A 99 6.45 -13.83 7.39
CA CYS A 99 5.89 -13.70 6.06
C CYS A 99 6.24 -12.37 5.42
N ALA A 100 6.30 -12.41 4.09
CA ALA A 100 6.26 -11.25 3.23
C ALA A 100 4.93 -11.22 2.49
N ILE A 101 4.47 -10.02 2.14
CA ILE A 101 3.23 -9.82 1.38
C ILE A 101 3.59 -9.19 0.05
N VAL A 102 3.10 -9.77 -1.05
CA VAL A 102 3.12 -9.13 -2.36
C VAL A 102 1.69 -8.71 -2.68
N SER A 103 1.49 -7.43 -2.96
CA SER A 103 0.17 -6.88 -3.31
C SER A 103 0.14 -6.39 -4.75
N ALA A 104 -1.03 -6.42 -5.37
CA ALA A 104 -1.29 -5.82 -6.66
C ALA A 104 -2.63 -5.07 -6.62
N PHE A 105 -2.61 -3.80 -6.98
CA PHE A 105 -3.81 -2.98 -6.91
C PHE A 105 -3.77 -1.80 -7.89
N ASN A 106 -4.96 -1.37 -8.32
CA ASN A 106 -5.14 -0.04 -8.89
C ASN A 106 -5.36 0.96 -7.77
N VAL A 107 -4.92 2.18 -7.99
CA VAL A 107 -5.02 3.28 -7.03
C VAL A 107 -5.25 4.59 -7.76
N HIS A 108 -6.17 5.39 -7.21
CA HIS A 108 -6.29 6.80 -7.55
C HIS A 108 -6.01 7.66 -6.32
N THR A 109 -5.12 8.63 -6.49
CA THR A 109 -4.68 9.54 -5.45
C THR A 109 -4.86 10.97 -5.92
N SER A 110 -4.72 11.94 -5.02
CA SER A 110 -4.72 13.36 -5.40
C SER A 110 -3.50 13.80 -6.25
N VAL A 111 -2.53 12.91 -6.50
CA VAL A 111 -1.26 13.23 -7.20
C VAL A 111 -0.93 12.32 -8.39
N PHE A 112 -1.40 11.07 -8.38
CA PHE A 112 -1.23 10.07 -9.45
C PHE A 112 -2.41 9.09 -9.50
N TRP A 113 -2.61 8.45 -10.64
CA TRP A 113 -3.61 7.40 -10.84
C TRP A 113 -3.00 6.31 -11.73
N GLY A 114 -3.03 5.06 -11.26
CA GLY A 114 -2.58 3.90 -12.02
C GLY A 114 -2.53 2.64 -11.16
N SER A 115 -1.54 1.78 -11.39
CA SER A 115 -1.40 0.48 -10.75
C SER A 115 -0.06 0.34 -10.06
N ARG A 116 -0.04 -0.45 -8.99
CA ARG A 116 1.17 -0.79 -8.24
C ARG A 116 1.22 -2.27 -7.91
N VAL A 117 2.44 -2.78 -7.85
CA VAL A 117 2.79 -4.02 -7.16
C VAL A 117 3.79 -3.66 -6.08
N GLU A 118 3.47 -3.95 -4.83
CA GLU A 118 4.32 -3.63 -3.67
C GLU A 118 4.68 -4.93 -2.93
N PHE A 119 5.96 -5.06 -2.58
CA PHE A 119 6.51 -6.13 -1.76
C PHE A 119 6.81 -5.61 -0.36
N TYR A 120 6.20 -6.25 0.64
CA TYR A 120 6.31 -5.87 2.03
C TYR A 120 6.95 -6.96 2.86
N LEU A 121 7.88 -6.59 3.73
CA LEU A 121 8.23 -7.38 4.91
C LEU A 121 7.36 -6.97 6.09
N ILE A 122 6.87 -7.98 6.83
CA ILE A 122 6.08 -7.74 8.04
C ILE A 122 7.00 -7.80 9.25
N ALA A 123 7.15 -6.65 9.91
CA ALA A 123 8.08 -6.47 11.01
C ALA A 123 7.45 -5.70 12.17
N GLN A 124 7.96 -5.90 13.37
CA GLN A 124 7.62 -5.08 14.52
C GLN A 124 8.65 -3.97 14.67
N ASN A 125 8.18 -2.73 14.84
CA ASN A 125 9.05 -1.64 15.26
C ASN A 125 9.42 -1.82 16.74
N CYS A 126 10.68 -2.11 17.04
CA CYS A 126 11.17 -2.41 18.38
C CYS A 126 11.09 -1.22 19.35
N LYS A 127 10.91 0.01 18.85
CA LYS A 127 10.75 1.21 19.69
C LYS A 127 9.29 1.46 20.09
N THR A 128 8.36 1.24 19.16
CA THR A 128 6.93 1.57 19.39
C THR A 128 6.11 0.34 19.79
N GLY A 129 6.55 -0.86 19.43
CA GLY A 129 5.84 -2.12 19.57
C GLY A 129 4.80 -2.39 18.47
N LEU A 130 4.59 -1.43 17.56
CA LEU A 130 3.61 -1.58 16.47
C LEU A 130 4.09 -2.59 15.44
N LEU A 131 3.16 -3.41 14.95
CA LEU A 131 3.38 -4.14 13.71
C LEU A 131 3.47 -3.14 12.54
N SER A 132 4.26 -3.43 11.53
CA SER A 132 4.60 -2.49 10.47
C SER A 132 4.72 -3.17 9.12
N TRP A 133 4.28 -2.46 8.09
CA TRP A 133 4.45 -2.85 6.69
C TRP A 133 5.70 -2.13 6.16
N ILE A 134 6.76 -2.89 5.88
CA ILE A 134 8.02 -2.34 5.36
C ILE A 134 8.04 -2.53 3.86
N ILE A 135 7.89 -1.45 3.11
CA ILE A 135 7.98 -1.47 1.64
C ILE A 135 9.45 -1.58 1.25
N ASP A 136 9.83 -2.73 0.71
CA ASP A 136 11.21 -2.99 0.27
C ASP A 136 11.37 -2.81 -1.25
N GLU A 137 10.37 -3.24 -2.00
CA GLU A 137 10.35 -3.14 -3.46
C GLU A 137 8.96 -2.75 -3.94
N TYR A 138 8.88 -1.98 -5.01
CA TYR A 138 7.62 -1.76 -5.70
C TYR A 138 7.83 -1.48 -7.19
N GLU A 139 6.81 -1.80 -7.99
CA GLU A 139 6.72 -1.49 -9.40
C GLU A 139 5.43 -0.69 -9.65
N SER A 140 5.51 0.35 -10.47
CA SER A 140 4.37 1.24 -10.77
C SER A 140 4.36 1.71 -12.22
N ASN A 141 3.17 1.82 -12.81
CA ASN A 141 2.98 2.49 -14.11
C ASN A 141 2.81 4.02 -13.96
N THR A 142 2.85 4.55 -12.73
CA THR A 142 2.71 5.97 -12.44
C THR A 142 4.04 6.66 -12.19
N HIS A 143 4.04 7.99 -12.31
CA HIS A 143 5.10 8.80 -11.71
C HIS A 143 4.99 8.73 -10.19
N SER A 144 6.13 8.79 -9.51
CA SER A 144 6.23 8.78 -8.05
C SER A 144 7.29 9.79 -7.59
N TYR A 145 7.38 10.01 -6.28
CA TYR A 145 8.44 10.83 -5.68
C TYR A 145 9.09 10.06 -4.54
N ASP A 146 10.42 9.91 -4.61
CA ASP A 146 11.24 9.32 -3.57
C ASP A 146 12.07 10.45 -2.91
N PRO A 147 12.13 10.56 -1.58
CA PRO A 147 12.99 11.53 -0.90
C PRO A 147 14.46 11.50 -1.34
N SER A 148 15.00 10.32 -1.62
CA SER A 148 16.38 10.07 -2.04
C SER A 148 16.60 10.34 -3.54
N GLN A 149 15.67 9.96 -4.41
CA GLN A 149 15.83 10.04 -5.87
C GLN A 149 15.11 11.23 -6.53
N GLY A 150 14.16 11.86 -5.85
CA GLY A 150 13.28 12.90 -6.39
C GLY A 150 12.10 12.31 -7.16
N PHE A 151 11.63 13.05 -8.16
CA PHE A 151 10.59 12.57 -9.08
C PHE A 151 11.12 11.42 -9.93
N ILE A 152 10.46 10.28 -9.84
CA ILE A 152 10.76 9.09 -10.64
C ILE A 152 9.61 8.84 -11.61
N GLY A 153 9.95 8.37 -12.81
CA GLY A 153 8.93 7.96 -13.77
C GLY A 153 8.48 6.52 -13.52
N PRO A 154 7.50 6.04 -14.31
CA PRO A 154 7.07 4.65 -14.29
C PRO A 154 8.24 3.68 -14.33
N SER A 155 8.07 2.53 -13.69
CA SER A 155 9.06 1.46 -13.65
C SER A 155 8.61 0.22 -14.43
N THR A 156 7.33 0.10 -14.77
CA THR A 156 6.76 -1.05 -15.49
C THR A 156 6.84 -0.92 -17.00
N SER A 157 7.15 -2.02 -17.70
CA SER A 157 7.02 -2.13 -19.16
C SER A 157 5.56 -2.34 -19.59
N HIS A 158 4.82 -3.10 -18.79
CA HIS A 158 3.37 -3.21 -18.83
C HIS A 158 2.82 -3.42 -17.42
N SER A 159 1.57 -3.02 -17.21
CA SER A 159 0.90 -3.21 -15.93
C SER A 159 -0.59 -3.40 -16.12
N VAL A 160 -1.04 -4.62 -15.84
CA VAL A 160 -2.44 -5.04 -15.87
C VAL A 160 -2.81 -5.49 -14.47
N VAL A 161 -3.80 -4.81 -13.89
CA VAL A 161 -4.51 -5.25 -12.69
C VAL A 161 -5.99 -5.00 -12.98
N THR A 162 -6.76 -6.07 -13.22
CA THR A 162 -8.14 -5.93 -13.68
C THR A 162 -8.99 -7.14 -13.33
N THR A 163 -10.28 -7.07 -13.61
CA THR A 163 -11.20 -8.19 -13.51
C THR A 163 -11.79 -8.60 -14.85
N SER A 164 -12.24 -9.85 -14.94
CA SER A 164 -12.99 -10.36 -16.08
C SER A 164 -14.48 -10.55 -15.71
N TYR A 165 -15.36 -10.56 -16.72
CA TYR A 165 -16.77 -10.93 -16.51
C TYR A 165 -16.94 -12.36 -15.98
N ALA A 166 -15.90 -13.20 -16.10
CA ALA A 166 -15.88 -14.55 -15.58
C ALA A 166 -15.68 -14.61 -14.06
N GLY A 167 -15.52 -13.47 -13.37
CA GLY A 167 -15.39 -13.41 -11.92
C GLY A 167 -13.96 -13.73 -11.46
N GLU A 168 -12.97 -13.25 -12.21
CA GLU A 168 -11.56 -13.45 -11.90
C GLU A 168 -10.88 -12.10 -11.73
N VAL A 169 -9.81 -12.08 -10.94
CA VAL A 169 -8.82 -11.00 -10.94
C VAL A 169 -7.58 -11.44 -11.70
N ILE A 170 -7.10 -10.56 -12.58
CA ILE A 170 -5.99 -10.79 -13.49
C ILE A 170 -4.91 -9.76 -13.15
N VAL A 171 -3.72 -10.27 -12.82
CA VAL A 171 -2.51 -9.47 -12.62
C VAL A 171 -1.48 -9.92 -13.65
N ASP A 172 -0.96 -8.96 -14.41
CA ASP A 172 0.21 -9.15 -15.27
C ASP A 172 1.00 -7.85 -15.27
N VAL A 173 2.02 -7.80 -14.41
CA VAL A 173 2.87 -6.64 -14.22
C VAL A 173 4.32 -7.08 -14.35
N ALA A 174 5.08 -6.35 -15.16
CA ALA A 174 6.52 -6.55 -15.29
C ALA A 174 7.26 -5.21 -15.27
N SER A 175 8.42 -5.21 -14.63
CA SER A 175 9.35 -4.10 -14.65
C SER A 175 9.99 -3.92 -16.03
N GLU A 176 10.24 -2.67 -16.39
CA GLU A 176 11.17 -2.28 -17.47
C GLU A 176 12.60 -2.11 -16.94
N LYS A 177 12.76 -1.88 -15.63
CA LYS A 177 14.03 -1.50 -15.00
C LYS A 177 14.71 -2.64 -14.25
N SER A 178 13.93 -3.56 -13.70
CA SER A 178 14.38 -4.68 -12.88
C SER A 178 13.93 -6.01 -13.50
N LYS A 179 14.15 -7.12 -12.78
CA LYS A 179 13.60 -8.44 -13.14
C LYS A 179 12.25 -8.71 -12.45
N ASN A 180 11.67 -7.70 -11.81
CA ASN A 180 10.47 -7.86 -11.01
C ASN A 180 9.24 -8.07 -11.90
N SER A 181 8.46 -9.09 -11.59
CA SER A 181 7.16 -9.34 -12.17
C SER A 181 6.25 -10.06 -11.19
N LEU A 182 4.95 -9.81 -11.36
CA LEU A 182 3.89 -10.57 -10.74
C LEU A 182 2.85 -10.90 -11.82
N VAL A 183 2.61 -12.19 -11.99
CA VAL A 183 1.58 -12.71 -12.90
C VAL A 183 0.71 -13.68 -12.12
N LEU A 184 -0.61 -13.49 -12.15
CA LEU A 184 -1.58 -14.46 -11.64
C LEU A 184 -2.96 -14.22 -12.24
N VAL A 185 -3.77 -15.28 -12.23
CA VAL A 185 -5.22 -15.19 -12.40
C VAL A 185 -5.85 -15.92 -11.23
N ALA A 186 -6.69 -15.23 -10.45
CA ALA A 186 -7.37 -15.83 -9.31
C ALA A 186 -8.89 -15.78 -9.46
N ASP A 187 -9.55 -16.92 -9.22
CA ASP A 187 -11.00 -17.05 -9.19
C ASP A 187 -11.57 -16.40 -7.93
N LEU A 188 -12.50 -15.46 -8.10
CA LEU A 188 -13.18 -14.77 -7.00
C LEU A 188 -14.44 -15.49 -6.54
N LYS A 189 -15.01 -16.40 -7.34
CA LYS A 189 -16.32 -17.04 -7.05
C LYS A 189 -16.30 -17.92 -5.81
N ASN A 190 -15.16 -18.55 -5.56
CA ASN A 190 -14.95 -19.43 -4.42
C ASN A 190 -14.32 -18.71 -3.22
N GLY A 191 -14.11 -17.39 -3.32
CA GLY A 191 -13.65 -16.57 -2.21
C GLY A 191 -14.71 -16.49 -1.12
N VAL A 192 -14.27 -16.61 0.13
CA VAL A 192 -15.14 -16.47 1.30
C VAL A 192 -14.76 -15.20 2.05
N MET A 193 -15.75 -14.37 2.37
CA MET A 193 -15.51 -13.21 3.25
C MET A 193 -15.11 -13.71 4.63
N THR A 194 -13.87 -13.41 5.03
CA THR A 194 -13.26 -13.91 6.27
C THR A 194 -12.63 -12.75 7.02
N GLU A 195 -12.70 -12.81 8.36
CA GLU A 195 -12.13 -11.80 9.24
C GLU A 195 -10.61 -11.71 9.09
N LEU A 196 -10.13 -10.48 8.94
CA LEU A 196 -8.72 -10.16 8.80
C LEU A 196 -8.04 -10.10 10.17
N ASP A 197 -6.75 -10.42 10.22
CA ASP A 197 -5.93 -10.22 11.43
C ASP A 197 -5.78 -8.71 11.70
N GLN A 198 -6.50 -8.20 12.69
CA GLN A 198 -6.57 -6.76 12.96
C GLN A 198 -5.20 -6.16 13.31
N ARG A 199 -4.27 -6.96 13.83
CA ARG A 199 -2.92 -6.48 14.11
C ARG A 199 -2.17 -6.19 12.81
N LEU A 200 -2.23 -7.10 11.84
CA LEU A 200 -1.63 -6.89 10.53
C LEU A 200 -2.27 -5.71 9.80
N TRP A 201 -3.60 -5.66 9.71
CA TRP A 201 -4.27 -4.71 8.83
C TRP A 201 -4.57 -3.36 9.45
N VAL A 202 -4.75 -3.27 10.78
CA VAL A 202 -4.97 -1.99 11.47
C VAL A 202 -3.66 -1.42 11.99
N GLU A 203 -2.94 -2.13 12.88
CA GLU A 203 -1.66 -1.60 13.41
C GLU A 203 -0.61 -1.47 12.29
N GLY A 204 -0.58 -2.40 11.35
CA GLY A 204 0.36 -2.33 10.22
C GLY A 204 0.19 -1.07 9.35
N ASN A 205 -1.04 -0.65 9.08
CA ASN A 205 -1.32 0.59 8.34
C ASN A 205 -1.13 1.86 9.20
N LEU A 206 -1.01 1.71 10.53
CA LEU A 206 -0.55 2.77 11.43
C LEU A 206 0.97 2.94 11.40
N SER A 207 1.73 2.00 10.84
CA SER A 207 3.19 2.07 10.78
C SER A 207 3.70 1.47 9.47
N VAL A 208 3.74 2.30 8.43
CA VAL A 208 4.35 1.98 7.13
C VAL A 208 5.72 2.63 7.05
N ASP A 209 6.73 1.88 6.63
CA ASP A 209 8.11 2.36 6.48
C ASP A 209 8.70 1.83 5.17
N TYR A 210 9.90 2.28 4.81
CA TYR A 210 10.64 1.71 3.69
C TYR A 210 11.93 1.01 4.14
N GLY A 211 12.21 -0.14 3.55
CA GLY A 211 13.42 -0.91 3.78
C GLY A 211 14.33 -0.94 2.54
N GLY A 212 15.32 -1.83 2.54
CA GLY A 212 16.22 -2.07 1.41
C GLY A 212 16.90 -0.81 0.90
N GLU A 213 16.86 -0.60 -0.42
CA GLU A 213 17.45 0.60 -1.06
C GLU A 213 16.71 1.90 -0.72
N LEU A 214 15.46 1.80 -0.24
CA LEU A 214 14.58 2.93 0.08
C LEU A 214 14.73 3.43 1.53
N GLN A 215 15.45 2.69 2.38
CA GLN A 215 15.65 2.94 3.80
C GLN A 215 16.35 4.29 4.11
N GLN A 216 17.04 4.88 3.14
CA GLN A 216 17.80 6.12 3.33
C GLN A 216 16.86 7.34 3.35
N CYS A 217 16.48 7.77 4.56
CA CYS A 217 15.67 8.95 4.91
C CYS A 217 14.23 8.67 5.37
N THR A 218 13.91 7.46 5.81
CA THR A 218 12.54 7.12 6.15
C THR A 218 12.19 7.51 7.59
N LYS A 219 10.96 7.99 7.75
CA LYS A 219 10.27 8.07 9.03
C LYS A 219 8.99 7.27 8.83
N PRO A 220 8.66 6.31 9.70
CA PRO A 220 7.42 5.59 9.57
C PRO A 220 6.25 6.57 9.58
N PHE A 221 5.31 6.34 8.68
CA PHE A 221 4.11 7.14 8.49
C PHE A 221 2.88 6.27 8.70
N SER A 222 1.76 6.92 9.03
CA SER A 222 0.49 6.24 9.19
C SER A 222 -0.46 6.65 8.09
N LEU A 223 -1.36 5.74 7.76
CA LEU A 223 -2.53 6.00 6.96
C LEU A 223 -3.72 6.19 7.91
N VAL A 224 -4.49 7.26 7.71
CA VAL A 224 -5.78 7.43 8.38
C VAL A 224 -6.84 6.80 7.49
N PHE A 225 -7.66 5.91 8.04
CA PHE A 225 -8.75 5.19 7.37
C PHE A 225 -9.77 4.72 8.41
N ASP A 226 -10.95 4.25 7.96
CA ASP A 226 -11.91 3.56 8.83
C ASP A 226 -11.45 2.10 9.03
N PRO A 227 -11.16 1.65 10.27
CA PRO A 227 -10.77 0.26 10.55
C PRO A 227 -11.77 -0.77 10.02
N GLY A 228 -13.04 -0.42 9.87
CA GLY A 228 -14.07 -1.28 9.29
C GLY A 228 -13.78 -1.69 7.84
N GLU A 229 -13.02 -0.91 7.07
CA GLU A 229 -12.56 -1.30 5.73
C GLU A 229 -11.55 -2.46 5.77
N MET A 230 -10.91 -2.68 6.93
CA MET A 230 -9.99 -3.77 7.22
C MET A 230 -10.59 -4.87 8.10
N ALA A 231 -11.93 -4.95 8.20
CA ALA A 231 -12.57 -5.98 9.01
C ALA A 231 -12.49 -7.38 8.36
N GLN A 232 -12.67 -7.46 7.05
CA GLN A 232 -12.80 -8.71 6.32
C GLN A 232 -12.38 -8.55 4.85
N ALA A 233 -11.89 -9.62 4.24
CA ALA A 233 -11.64 -9.67 2.80
C ALA A 233 -12.06 -11.04 2.25
N LEU A 234 -12.11 -11.18 0.92
CA LEU A 234 -12.27 -12.49 0.30
C LEU A 234 -10.98 -13.30 0.51
N LYS A 235 -11.04 -14.34 1.33
CA LYS A 235 -10.02 -15.38 1.43
C LYS A 235 -10.16 -16.28 0.21
N LEU A 236 -9.19 -16.20 -0.70
CA LEU A 236 -9.21 -16.96 -1.94
C LEU A 236 -8.57 -18.35 -1.73
N PRO A 237 -9.21 -19.44 -2.19
CA PRO A 237 -8.58 -20.75 -2.24
C PRO A 237 -7.35 -20.71 -3.15
N LEU A 238 -6.21 -21.21 -2.68
CA LEU A 238 -4.96 -21.18 -3.43
C LEU A 238 -5.00 -22.03 -4.70
N GLU A 239 -5.83 -23.08 -4.70
CA GLU A 239 -6.10 -23.94 -5.86
C GLU A 239 -6.82 -23.18 -6.99
N GLY A 240 -7.51 -22.10 -6.65
CA GLY A 240 -8.16 -21.19 -7.59
C GLY A 240 -7.23 -20.14 -8.20
N ILE A 241 -5.94 -20.16 -7.86
CA ILE A 241 -4.94 -19.25 -8.40
C ILE A 241 -4.09 -19.99 -9.43
N SER A 242 -4.17 -19.53 -10.67
CA SER A 242 -3.38 -20.04 -11.79
C SER A 242 -2.30 -19.04 -12.20
N LEU A 243 -1.27 -19.55 -12.90
CA LEU A 243 -0.15 -18.76 -13.44
C LEU A 243 0.65 -17.94 -12.42
N CYS A 244 0.53 -18.25 -11.13
CA CYS A 244 1.18 -17.51 -10.04
C CYS A 244 2.71 -17.53 -10.18
N THR A 245 3.25 -16.48 -10.77
CA THR A 245 4.68 -16.22 -10.89
C THR A 245 4.99 -14.95 -10.14
N ASN A 246 5.76 -15.08 -9.06
CA ASN A 246 6.27 -13.96 -8.28
C ASN A 246 7.80 -13.95 -8.35
N THR A 247 8.38 -12.81 -8.66
CA THR A 247 9.84 -12.63 -8.59
C THR A 247 10.26 -11.61 -7.53
N PHE A 248 9.33 -10.97 -6.83
CA PHE A 248 9.64 -10.10 -5.69
C PHE A 248 10.17 -10.94 -4.52
N GLY A 249 11.16 -10.41 -3.79
CA GLY A 249 11.81 -11.17 -2.71
C GLY A 249 12.47 -12.46 -3.20
N LYS A 250 12.96 -12.49 -4.44
CA LYS A 250 13.50 -13.72 -5.04
C LYS A 250 14.63 -14.31 -4.20
N GLY A 251 14.48 -15.59 -3.86
CA GLY A 251 15.47 -16.36 -3.10
C GLY A 251 15.23 -16.37 -1.59
N MET A 252 14.38 -15.49 -1.04
CA MET A 252 14.07 -15.48 0.40
C MET A 252 12.70 -16.07 0.75
N LEU A 253 11.81 -16.24 -0.23
CA LEU A 253 10.43 -16.69 -0.03
C LEU A 253 10.23 -18.15 -0.43
N ASN A 254 9.32 -18.83 0.27
CA ASN A 254 8.67 -20.01 -0.26
C ASN A 254 8.00 -19.63 -1.60
N PRO A 255 8.22 -20.37 -2.70
CA PRO A 255 7.68 -19.99 -4.01
C PRO A 255 6.15 -20.05 -4.08
N LYS A 256 5.48 -20.74 -3.16
CA LYS A 256 4.01 -20.79 -3.10
C LYS A 256 3.51 -19.88 -1.98
N PRO A 257 2.51 -19.02 -2.25
CA PRO A 257 1.85 -18.29 -1.17
C PRO A 257 1.11 -19.29 -0.27
N PHE A 258 0.97 -18.95 1.01
CA PHE A 258 0.18 -19.74 1.95
C PHE A 258 -1.21 -19.12 2.22
N GLU A 259 -1.41 -17.87 1.81
CA GLU A 259 -2.71 -17.20 1.83
C GLU A 259 -2.85 -16.22 0.67
N ALA A 260 -4.09 -15.98 0.24
CA ALA A 260 -4.45 -14.95 -0.71
C ALA A 260 -5.71 -14.21 -0.23
N ALA A 261 -5.66 -12.89 -0.27
CA ALA A 261 -6.77 -12.01 0.07
C ALA A 261 -7.12 -11.12 -1.12
N CYS A 262 -8.41 -10.87 -1.33
CA CYS A 262 -8.90 -9.90 -2.29
C CYS A 262 -9.94 -9.00 -1.63
N PHE A 263 -9.78 -7.69 -1.72
CA PHE A 263 -10.77 -6.74 -1.22
C PHE A 263 -11.78 -6.45 -2.32
N PRO A 264 -13.06 -6.87 -2.20
CA PRO A 264 -14.05 -6.65 -3.25
C PRO A 264 -14.59 -5.21 -3.29
N TYR A 265 -14.01 -4.31 -2.49
CA TYR A 265 -14.41 -2.92 -2.35
C TYR A 265 -13.17 -2.02 -2.22
N ALA A 266 -13.36 -0.73 -2.44
CA ALA A 266 -12.29 0.26 -2.33
C ALA A 266 -11.89 0.51 -0.87
N GLN A 267 -10.61 0.76 -0.63
CA GLN A 267 -10.10 1.20 0.67
C GLN A 267 -9.65 2.66 0.56
N HIS A 268 -10.10 3.51 1.49
CA HIS A 268 -9.94 4.95 1.46
C HIS A 268 -8.97 5.36 2.55
N PHE A 269 -7.83 5.89 2.13
CA PHE A 269 -6.80 6.36 3.03
C PHE A 269 -6.55 7.85 2.83
N VAL A 270 -6.17 8.52 3.91
CA VAL A 270 -5.59 9.86 3.90
C VAL A 270 -4.27 9.79 4.65
N THR A 271 -3.23 10.33 4.04
CA THR A 271 -1.92 10.50 4.70
C THR A 271 -1.42 11.93 4.51
N THR A 272 -0.38 12.28 5.25
CA THR A 272 0.30 13.56 5.09
C THR A 272 1.21 13.53 3.86
N SER A 273 1.23 14.60 3.07
CA SER A 273 2.06 14.70 1.86
C SER A 273 3.57 14.63 2.12
N THR A 274 3.99 14.75 3.38
CA THR A 274 5.34 14.38 3.85
C THR A 274 5.22 13.45 5.04
N PRO A 275 5.98 12.34 5.11
CA PRO A 275 5.96 11.43 6.25
C PRO A 275 6.16 12.17 7.59
N THR A 276 5.13 12.19 8.42
CA THR A 276 5.20 12.66 9.81
C THR A 276 4.96 11.48 10.73
N ALA A 277 5.84 11.31 11.72
CA ALA A 277 5.61 10.34 12.78
C ALA A 277 4.29 10.65 13.47
N THR A 278 3.41 9.66 13.56
CA THR A 278 2.11 9.82 14.21
C THR A 278 2.15 9.21 15.62
N THR A 279 1.23 9.66 16.46
CA THR A 279 1.03 9.10 17.80
C THR A 279 -0.06 8.03 17.82
N MET A 280 -0.72 7.78 16.69
CA MET A 280 -1.82 6.83 16.59
C MET A 280 -1.29 5.41 16.76
N ARG A 281 -1.94 4.63 17.62
CA ARG A 281 -1.55 3.27 17.97
C ARG A 281 -2.71 2.29 17.93
N THR A 282 -3.95 2.77 17.98
CA THR A 282 -5.13 1.90 18.06
C THR A 282 -6.19 2.21 16.99
N ALA A 283 -7.18 1.33 16.88
CA ALA A 283 -8.34 1.55 16.02
C ALA A 283 -9.16 2.77 16.47
N GLU A 284 -9.26 3.02 17.77
CA GLU A 284 -9.95 4.18 18.33
C GLU A 284 -9.26 5.50 17.92
N ASP A 285 -7.92 5.52 17.91
CA ASP A 285 -7.17 6.67 17.42
C ASP A 285 -7.49 6.96 15.95
N LEU A 286 -7.65 5.92 15.12
CA LEU A 286 -8.06 6.05 13.71
C LEU A 286 -9.47 6.61 13.57
N GLU A 287 -10.44 6.11 14.35
CA GLU A 287 -11.82 6.61 14.32
C GLU A 287 -11.90 8.10 14.71
N GLN A 288 -11.09 8.51 15.70
CA GLN A 288 -10.96 9.91 16.07
C GLN A 288 -10.33 10.73 14.94
N ALA A 289 -9.23 10.27 14.35
CA ALA A 289 -8.55 10.96 13.25
C ALA A 289 -9.46 11.12 12.01
N VAL A 290 -10.26 10.10 11.68
CA VAL A 290 -11.28 10.16 10.63
C VAL A 290 -12.32 11.23 10.93
N SER A 291 -12.79 11.32 12.17
CA SER A 291 -13.76 12.33 12.60
C SER A 291 -13.19 13.75 12.49
N GLU A 292 -11.95 13.95 12.94
CA GLU A 292 -11.25 15.24 12.83
C GLU A 292 -11.00 15.65 11.37
N LEU A 293 -10.63 14.71 10.50
CA LEU A 293 -10.45 14.97 9.06
C LEU A 293 -11.77 15.36 8.40
N ASN A 294 -12.86 14.67 8.75
CA ASN A 294 -14.20 15.00 8.26
C ASN A 294 -14.59 16.44 8.61
N GLU A 295 -14.29 16.91 9.82
CA GLU A 295 -14.55 18.30 10.22
C GLU A 295 -13.66 19.28 9.47
N LYS A 296 -12.34 19.06 9.46
CA LYS A 296 -11.35 19.95 8.83
C LYS A 296 -11.60 20.13 7.33
N LEU A 297 -11.85 19.03 6.62
CA LEU A 297 -11.99 19.05 5.15
C LEU A 297 -13.38 19.47 4.69
N SER A 298 -14.39 19.44 5.57
CA SER A 298 -15.72 19.96 5.25
C SER A 298 -15.83 21.47 5.43
N GLY A 299 -14.95 22.09 6.22
CA GLY A 299 -14.91 23.54 6.44
C GLY A 299 -14.27 24.33 5.31
N THR A 300 -13.65 23.66 4.32
CA THR A 300 -12.88 24.27 3.23
C THR A 300 -13.71 24.61 1.99
N ARG A 301 -15.01 24.90 2.14
CA ARG A 301 -15.87 25.38 1.05
C ARG A 301 -16.01 26.88 1.03
#